data_AF-A0A2W0ALP3-F1
#
_entry.id   AF-A0A2W0ALP3-F1
#
_cell.length_a   1.000
_cell.length_b   1.000
_cell.length_c   1.000
_cell.angle_alpha   90.00
_cell.angle_beta   90.00
_cell.angle_gamma   90.00
#
_symmetry.space_group_name_H-M   'P 1'
#
loop_
_entity.id
_entity.type
_entity.pdbx_description
1 polymer ?
#
loop_
_entity_poly.entity_id
_entity_poly.type
_entity_poly.pdbx_seq_one_letter_code
_entity_poly.pdbx_strand_id
1 'polypeptide(L)'
;MEAQTFTFASSSFVPIGIGFFGVGTGYFIWCGHALFGFPKASPEVNRSLGLWGFWMPGFMQFLTGIYLLTGLTWFNVFGKAVSSPLYMAGLAFTAYGTHWFAMAYRRYIDSSAAPDGWMAIAF
;
A
#
# COMPACT_ATOMS: atom_id res chain seq x y z
N MET A 1 -30.70 -24.85 21.60
CA MET A 1 -29.49 -24.01 21.58
C MET A 1 -29.95 -22.57 21.51
N GLU A 2 -29.73 -21.78 22.55
CA GLU A 2 -29.94 -20.32 22.49
C GLU A 2 -28.85 -19.69 21.64
N ALA A 3 -29.23 -18.71 20.81
CA ALA A 3 -28.27 -17.96 20.02
C ALA A 3 -27.48 -17.01 20.93
N GLN A 4 -26.15 -17.11 20.91
CA GLN A 4 -25.27 -16.23 21.66
C GLN A 4 -24.94 -15.00 20.80
N THR A 5 -25.35 -13.81 21.25
CA THR A 5 -25.09 -12.55 20.55
C THR A 5 -23.79 -11.93 21.04
N PHE A 6 -22.82 -11.78 20.15
CA PHE A 6 -21.55 -11.10 20.44
C PHE A 6 -21.60 -9.66 19.94
N THR A 7 -21.36 -8.70 20.84
CA THR A 7 -21.27 -7.27 20.51
C THR A 7 -19.83 -6.82 20.69
N PHE A 8 -19.18 -6.40 19.61
CA PHE A 8 -17.81 -5.88 19.63
C PHE A 8 -17.81 -4.36 19.76
N ALA A 9 -16.82 -3.80 20.46
CA ALA A 9 -16.63 -2.36 20.54
C ALA A 9 -16.20 -1.80 19.18
N SER A 10 -16.83 -0.71 18.74
CA SER A 10 -16.43 0.00 17.52
C SER A 10 -15.17 0.82 17.77
N SER A 11 -14.12 0.59 17.00
CA SER A 11 -12.93 1.45 17.00
C SER A 11 -13.23 2.75 16.23
N SER A 12 -12.89 3.90 16.81
CA SER A 12 -12.86 5.19 16.10
C SER A 12 -11.62 5.34 15.20
N PHE A 13 -10.62 4.48 15.37
CA PHE A 13 -9.38 4.52 14.63
C PHE A 13 -9.49 3.65 13.38
N VAL A 14 -9.57 4.31 12.22
CA VAL A 14 -9.50 3.65 10.92
C VAL A 14 -8.03 3.42 10.58
N PRO A 15 -7.61 2.22 10.13
CA PRO A 15 -6.19 1.85 10.00
C PRO A 15 -5.45 2.52 8.81
N ILE A 16 -5.99 3.62 8.29
CA ILE A 16 -5.44 4.40 7.18
C ILE A 16 -4.00 4.87 7.48
N GLY A 17 -3.68 5.09 8.77
CA GLY A 17 -2.34 5.46 9.21
C GLY A 17 -1.26 4.45 8.82
N ILE A 18 -1.59 3.16 8.72
CA ILE A 18 -0.64 2.12 8.28
C ILE A 18 -0.25 2.39 6.82
N GLY A 19 -1.23 2.58 5.94
CA GLY A 19 -1.01 2.83 4.53
C GLY A 19 -0.26 4.16 4.30
N PHE A 20 -0.64 5.22 5.01
CA PHE A 20 0.02 6.51 4.89
C PHE A 20 1.46 6.51 5.40
N PHE A 21 1.73 5.84 6.51
CA PHE A 21 3.10 5.68 6.99
C PHE A 21 3.94 4.93 5.95
N GLY A 22 3.45 3.79 5.46
CA GLY A 22 4.16 2.98 4.47
C GLY A 22 4.48 3.74 3.19
N VAL A 23 3.49 4.44 2.61
CA VAL A 23 3.69 5.24 1.40
C VAL A 23 4.63 6.41 1.66
N GLY A 24 4.46 7.14 2.77
CA GLY A 24 5.31 8.28 3.11
C GLY A 24 6.78 7.88 3.27
N THR A 25 7.05 6.83 4.04
CA THR A 25 8.41 6.28 4.21
C THR A 25 8.97 5.78 2.88
N GLY A 26 8.17 5.06 2.10
CA GLY A 26 8.57 4.54 0.79
C GLY A 26 8.98 5.63 -0.18
N TYR A 27 8.16 6.68 -0.31
CA TYR A 27 8.47 7.83 -1.16
C TYR A 27 9.72 8.56 -0.69
N PHE A 28 9.89 8.77 0.61
CA PHE A 28 11.08 9.45 1.13
C PHE A 28 12.36 8.69 0.78
N ILE A 29 12.38 7.36 0.94
CA ILE A 29 13.54 6.53 0.62
C ILE A 29 13.75 6.45 -0.90
N TRP A 30 12.70 6.08 -1.65
CA TRP A 30 12.81 5.80 -3.08
C TRP A 30 13.04 7.07 -3.90
N CYS A 31 12.21 8.10 -3.67
CA CYS A 31 12.36 9.38 -4.37
C CYS A 31 13.56 10.17 -3.84
N GLY A 32 13.90 10.06 -2.56
CA GLY A 32 15.15 10.62 -2.04
C GLY A 32 16.36 10.07 -2.78
N HIS A 33 16.46 8.74 -2.91
CA HIS A 33 17.52 8.12 -3.71
C HIS A 33 17.45 8.56 -5.19
N ALA A 34 16.26 8.60 -5.79
CA ALA A 34 16.10 8.98 -7.20
C ALA A 34 16.47 10.44 -7.49
N LEU A 35 16.16 11.37 -6.58
CA LEU A 35 16.42 12.80 -6.73
C LEU A 35 17.89 13.16 -6.47
N PHE A 36 18.49 12.58 -5.42
CA PHE A 36 19.85 12.93 -5.01
C PHE A 36 20.92 11.99 -5.58
N GLY A 37 20.53 10.84 -6.15
CA GLY A 37 21.47 9.83 -6.64
C GLY A 37 22.35 9.25 -5.53
N PHE A 38 21.92 9.36 -4.27
CA PHE A 38 22.67 8.95 -3.08
C PHE A 38 21.85 7.96 -2.22
N PRO A 39 22.47 6.88 -1.71
CA PRO A 39 23.80 6.38 -2.08
C PRO A 39 23.87 6.03 -3.57
N LYS A 40 25.08 6.01 -4.15
CA LYS A 40 25.25 5.73 -5.58
C LYS A 40 24.66 4.35 -5.92
N ALA A 41 23.90 4.28 -7.00
CA ALA A 41 23.26 3.05 -7.42
C ALA A 41 24.30 1.92 -7.60
N SER A 42 24.01 0.79 -6.97
CA SER A 42 24.75 -0.46 -7.04
C SER A 42 23.75 -1.62 -6.88
N PRO A 43 24.10 -2.87 -7.24
CA PRO A 43 23.21 -4.01 -7.02
C PRO A 43 22.78 -4.15 -5.54
N GLU A 44 23.66 -3.83 -4.60
CA GLU A 44 23.35 -3.86 -3.16
C GLU A 44 22.35 -2.77 -2.76
N VAL A 45 22.55 -1.54 -3.24
CA VAL A 45 21.62 -0.42 -3.00
C VAL A 45 20.26 -0.71 -3.65
N ASN A 46 20.25 -1.28 -4.85
CA ASN A 46 19.02 -1.63 -5.56
C ASN A 46 18.22 -2.72 -4.84
N ARG A 47 18.89 -3.76 -4.33
CA ARG A 47 18.26 -4.77 -3.46
C ARG A 47 17.69 -4.15 -2.20
N SER A 48 18.43 -3.28 -1.54
CA SER A 48 17.95 -2.56 -0.35
C SER A 48 16.72 -1.69 -0.66
N LEU A 49 16.76 -0.92 -1.75
CA LEU A 49 15.61 -0.13 -2.22
C LEU A 49 14.41 -1.01 -2.55
N GLY A 50 14.64 -2.17 -3.18
CA GLY A 50 13.60 -3.16 -3.47
C GLY A 50 12.95 -3.68 -2.19
N LEU A 51 13.72 -4.05 -1.16
CA LEU A 51 13.18 -4.48 0.13
C LEU A 51 12.35 -3.39 0.80
N TRP A 52 12.85 -2.14 0.81
CA TRP A 52 12.12 -1.00 1.35
C TRP A 52 10.83 -0.74 0.58
N GLY A 53 10.87 -0.77 -0.76
CA GLY A 53 9.69 -0.61 -1.61
C GLY A 53 8.66 -1.74 -1.40
N PHE A 54 9.11 -2.97 -1.17
CA PHE A 54 8.21 -4.10 -0.95
C PHE A 54 7.49 -3.96 0.39
N TRP A 55 8.22 -3.68 1.46
CA TRP A 55 7.65 -3.71 2.81
C TRP A 55 6.94 -2.42 3.19
N MET A 56 7.51 -1.25 2.89
CA MET A 56 6.92 0.03 3.32
C MET A 56 5.74 0.42 2.43
N PRO A 57 5.92 0.92 1.20
CA PRO A 57 4.78 1.36 0.41
C PRO A 57 4.02 0.18 -0.21
N GLY A 58 4.63 -1.01 -0.39
CA GLY A 58 3.93 -2.20 -0.88
C GLY A 58 3.01 -2.83 0.16
N PHE A 59 3.61 -3.54 1.12
CA PHE A 59 2.88 -4.38 2.06
C PHE A 59 1.97 -3.57 2.99
N MET A 60 2.41 -2.41 3.50
CA MET A 60 1.57 -1.62 4.39
C MET A 60 0.34 -1.04 3.69
N GLN A 61 0.48 -0.59 2.44
CA GLN A 61 -0.69 -0.13 1.66
C GLN A 61 -1.60 -1.32 1.34
N PHE A 62 -1.04 -2.43 0.83
CA PHE A 62 -1.83 -3.62 0.53
C PHE A 62 -2.63 -4.10 1.75
N LEU A 63 -1.98 -4.21 2.92
CA LEU A 63 -2.61 -4.58 4.18
C LEU A 63 -3.73 -3.61 4.57
N THR A 64 -3.48 -2.31 4.44
CA THR A 64 -4.50 -1.28 4.73
C THR A 64 -5.72 -1.43 3.83
N GLY A 65 -5.50 -1.62 2.53
CA GLY A 65 -6.57 -1.80 1.56
C GLY A 65 -7.42 -3.04 1.84
N ILE A 66 -6.77 -4.19 2.05
CA ILE A 66 -7.45 -5.45 2.39
C ILE A 66 -8.21 -5.33 3.72
N TYR A 67 -7.63 -4.69 4.73
CA TYR A 67 -8.31 -4.45 6.00
C TYR A 67 -9.58 -3.63 5.78
N LEU A 68 -9.49 -2.50 5.08
CA LEU A 68 -10.64 -1.62 4.82
C LEU A 68 -11.74 -2.37 4.06
N LEU A 69 -11.39 -3.02 2.96
CA LEU A 69 -12.36 -3.76 2.14
C LEU A 69 -13.02 -4.90 2.91
N THR A 70 -12.26 -5.60 3.74
CA THR A 70 -12.77 -6.68 4.60
C THR A 70 -13.78 -6.15 5.61
N GLY A 71 -13.44 -5.07 6.32
CA GLY A 71 -14.37 -4.42 7.26
C GLY A 71 -15.63 -3.89 6.58
N LEU A 72 -15.48 -3.22 5.43
CA LEU A 72 -16.62 -2.72 4.66
C LEU A 72 -17.55 -3.86 4.19
N THR A 73 -16.97 -5.00 3.80
CA THR A 73 -17.69 -6.19 3.32
C THR A 73 -18.39 -6.93 4.44
N TRP A 74 -17.67 -7.34 5.49
CA TRP A 74 -18.24 -8.16 6.58
C TRP A 74 -19.28 -7.41 7.40
N PHE A 75 -19.13 -6.10 7.59
CA PHE A 75 -20.11 -5.28 8.30
C PHE A 75 -21.16 -4.64 7.37
N ASN A 76 -21.09 -4.93 6.07
CA ASN A 76 -22.06 -4.53 5.05
C ASN A 76 -22.37 -3.02 5.05
N VAL A 77 -21.33 -2.20 5.27
CA VAL A 77 -21.48 -0.76 5.47
C VAL A 77 -21.41 0.05 4.16
N PHE A 78 -21.32 -0.57 3.00
CA PHE A 78 -21.14 0.08 1.69
C PHE A 78 -22.16 1.19 1.36
N GLY A 79 -23.36 1.16 1.95
CA GLY A 79 -24.43 2.14 1.66
C GLY A 79 -24.39 3.46 2.46
N LYS A 80 -23.43 3.66 3.38
CA LYS A 80 -23.36 4.89 4.20
C LYS A 80 -22.44 5.93 3.57
N ALA A 81 -22.76 7.23 3.72
CA ALA A 81 -21.95 8.33 3.19
C ALA A 81 -20.48 8.29 3.64
N VAL A 82 -20.22 7.87 4.89
CA VAL A 82 -18.87 7.68 5.45
C VAL A 82 -18.09 6.54 4.77
N SER A 83 -18.79 5.60 4.15
CA SER A 83 -18.17 4.40 3.56
C SER A 83 -17.61 4.64 2.16
N SER A 84 -18.07 5.67 1.44
CA SER A 84 -17.60 5.96 0.08
C SER A 84 -16.10 6.36 0.05
N PRO A 85 -15.62 7.32 0.88
CA PRO A 85 -14.19 7.63 0.95
C PRO A 85 -13.35 6.44 1.42
N LEU A 86 -13.86 5.63 2.35
CA LEU A 86 -13.15 4.45 2.86
C LEU A 86 -13.07 3.32 1.84
N TYR A 87 -14.10 3.16 1.02
CA TYR A 87 -14.10 2.23 -0.09
C TYR A 87 -13.06 2.62 -1.14
N MET A 88 -13.05 3.90 -1.53
CA MET A 88 -12.03 4.43 -2.45
C MET A 88 -10.62 4.32 -1.88
N ALA A 89 -10.44 4.60 -0.59
CA ALA A 89 -9.16 4.38 0.08
C ALA A 89 -8.76 2.91 0.07
N GLY A 90 -9.70 2.00 0.32
CA GLY A 90 -9.49 0.55 0.25
C GLY A 90 -8.96 0.12 -1.12
N LEU A 91 -9.64 0.54 -2.20
CA LEU A 91 -9.23 0.26 -3.57
C LEU A 91 -7.85 0.85 -3.89
N ALA A 92 -7.63 2.12 -3.56
CA ALA A 92 -6.38 2.82 -3.83
C ALA A 92 -5.21 2.16 -3.12
N PHE A 93 -5.32 1.90 -1.82
CA PHE A 93 -4.25 1.26 -1.05
C PHE A 93 -3.95 -0.16 -1.52
N THR A 94 -4.97 -0.94 -1.91
CA THR A 94 -4.73 -2.26 -2.52
C THR A 94 -3.99 -2.13 -3.84
N ALA A 95 -4.49 -1.29 -4.78
CA ALA A 95 -3.90 -1.15 -6.11
C ALA A 95 -2.46 -0.59 -6.05
N TYR A 96 -2.23 0.48 -5.30
CA TYR A 96 -0.90 1.06 -5.14
C TYR A 96 0.03 0.13 -4.36
N GLY A 97 -0.44 -0.61 -3.35
CA GLY A 97 0.37 -1.62 -2.66
C GLY A 97 0.87 -2.71 -3.61
N THR A 98 -0.02 -3.24 -4.46
CA THR A 98 0.35 -4.22 -5.49
C THR A 98 1.31 -3.64 -6.52
N HIS A 99 1.09 -2.40 -6.96
CA HIS A 99 2.01 -1.69 -7.84
C HIS A 99 3.43 -1.62 -7.25
N TRP A 100 3.55 -1.28 -5.96
CA TRP A 100 4.83 -1.25 -5.26
C TRP A 100 5.48 -2.62 -5.17
N PHE A 101 4.74 -3.72 -5.02
CA PHE A 101 5.32 -5.06 -5.09
C PHE A 101 6.00 -5.34 -6.43
N ALA A 102 5.37 -4.95 -7.55
CA ALA A 102 5.96 -5.11 -8.87
C ALA A 102 7.24 -4.29 -9.03
N MET A 103 7.20 -2.99 -8.69
CA MET A 103 8.37 -2.10 -8.77
C MET A 103 9.51 -2.56 -7.84
N ALA A 104 9.17 -2.93 -6.62
CA ALA A 104 10.11 -3.39 -5.61
C ALA A 104 10.83 -4.66 -6.04
N TYR A 105 10.08 -5.68 -6.48
CA TYR A 105 10.64 -6.93 -6.96
C TYR A 105 11.55 -6.71 -8.16
N ARG A 106 11.10 -5.89 -9.13
CA ARG A 106 11.88 -5.52 -10.31
C ARG A 106 13.20 -4.84 -9.95
N ARG A 107 13.16 -3.89 -9.01
CA ARG A 107 14.34 -3.18 -8.50
C ARG A 107 15.27 -4.13 -7.75
N TYR A 108 14.72 -5.08 -6.99
CA TYR A 108 15.49 -6.06 -6.24
C TYR A 108 16.34 -6.97 -7.13
N ILE A 109 15.81 -7.36 -8.29
CA ILE A 109 16.50 -8.22 -9.26
C ILE A 109 17.26 -7.44 -10.36
N ASP A 110 17.41 -6.13 -10.20
CA ASP A 110 18.06 -5.24 -11.18
C ASP A 110 17.44 -5.26 -12.59
N SER A 111 16.13 -5.52 -12.69
CA SER A 111 15.41 -5.51 -13.98
C SER A 111 15.15 -4.07 -14.47
N SER A 112 14.91 -3.91 -15.78
CA SER A 112 14.76 -2.61 -16.44
C SER A 112 13.57 -1.80 -15.92
N ALA A 113 13.75 -0.48 -15.74
CA ALA A 113 12.69 0.44 -15.30
C ALA A 113 11.86 1.03 -16.45
N ALA A 114 12.25 0.78 -17.69
CA ALA A 114 11.57 1.36 -18.85
C ALA A 114 10.05 1.05 -18.92
N PRO A 115 9.57 -0.17 -18.56
CA PRO A 115 8.14 -0.45 -18.60
C PRO A 115 7.30 0.37 -17.61
N ASP A 116 7.89 0.86 -16.51
CA ASP A 116 7.14 1.58 -15.47
C ASP A 116 6.55 2.90 -15.99
N GLY A 117 7.19 3.52 -17.01
CA GLY A 117 6.70 4.75 -17.63
C GLY A 117 5.32 4.62 -18.28
N TRP A 118 4.91 3.40 -18.64
CA TRP A 118 3.59 3.13 -19.22
C TRP A 118 2.47 3.09 -18.19
N MET A 119 2.78 3.10 -16.88
CA MET A 119 1.78 3.15 -15.83
C MET A 119 0.92 4.43 -15.89
N ALA A 120 1.46 5.53 -16.42
CA ALA A 120 0.73 6.79 -16.58
C ALA A 120 -0.51 6.68 -17.48
N ILE A 121 -0.66 5.59 -18.25
CA ILE A 121 -1.80 5.36 -19.15
C ILE A 121 -3.00 4.75 -18.41
N ALA A 122 -2.78 4.05 -17.30
CA ALA A 122 -3.83 3.35 -16.58
C ALA A 122 -4.72 4.27 -15.72
N PHE A 123 -4.41 5.57 -15.66
CA PHE A 123 -5.07 6.59 -14.83
C PHE A 123 -5.60 7.75 -15.67
#